data_AF-A0A194X141-F1
#
_entry.id   AF-A0A194X141-F1
#
_cell.length_a   1.000
_cell.length_b   1.000
_cell.length_c   1.000
_cell.angle_alpha   90.00
_cell.angle_beta   90.00
_cell.angle_gamma   90.00
#
_symmetry.space_group_name_H-M   'P 1'
#
loop_
_entity.id
_entity.type
_entity.pdbx_description
1 polymer ?
#
loop_
_entity_poly.entity_id
_entity_poly.type
_entity_poly.pdbx_seq_one_letter_code
_entity_poly.pdbx_strand_id
1 'polypeptide(L)'
;MRRSSTGDHPSTSMTTTTKDSSKPPSKGKSKEDANDSIPVPSCFIDTHGVITSTMNDLPGYRVVKILGTVYGITVRSRNWGADIGAFLRSSVGGEIRYFTNLMYASRDKALERMVGECMARGGNAVVALRFDQAEVNTFSQVCAYGTACLVERIEDGKKEEGGGEQTINSMQRL
;
A
#
# COMPACT_ATOMS: atom_id res chain seq x y z
N MET A 1 56.35 10.70 54.73
CA MET A 1 57.68 10.05 54.54
C MET A 1 57.69 9.39 53.15
N ARG A 2 58.51 9.83 52.18
CA ARG A 2 59.86 9.29 51.82
C ARG A 2 59.79 7.76 51.51
N ARG A 3 60.08 7.22 50.32
CA ARG A 3 61.21 7.43 49.36
C ARG A 3 60.92 6.92 47.94
N SER A 4 61.69 7.48 47.01
CA SER A 4 62.00 7.12 45.62
C SER A 4 62.96 5.92 45.45
N SER A 5 62.94 5.28 44.27
CA SER A 5 64.08 4.61 43.58
C SER A 5 63.60 4.09 42.20
N THR A 6 63.93 4.66 41.03
CA THR A 6 65.08 4.34 40.11
C THR A 6 65.36 2.83 39.96
N GLY A 7 65.53 2.21 38.78
CA GLY A 7 65.64 2.64 37.38
C GLY A 7 65.87 1.41 36.45
N ASP A 8 66.16 1.69 35.17
CA ASP A 8 66.83 0.86 34.14
C ASP A 8 66.06 -0.15 33.23
N HIS A 9 66.10 0.18 31.93
CA HIS A 9 66.14 -0.71 30.74
C HIS A 9 67.64 -0.90 30.36
N PRO A 10 68.11 -1.91 29.56
CA PRO A 10 67.50 -2.41 28.30
C PRO A 10 67.84 -3.87 27.86
N SER A 11 67.36 -4.25 26.67
CA SER A 11 68.03 -5.04 25.61
C SER A 11 67.28 -6.25 25.05
N THR A 12 67.46 -6.36 23.74
CA THR A 12 66.79 -7.10 22.68
C THR A 12 67.08 -8.60 22.64
N SER A 13 66.09 -9.43 22.27
CA SER A 13 66.34 -10.59 21.39
C SER A 13 65.11 -10.95 20.57
N MET A 14 65.28 -10.92 19.24
CA MET A 14 64.31 -11.40 18.26
C MET A 14 64.17 -12.93 18.32
N THR A 15 62.95 -13.44 18.19
CA THR A 15 62.72 -14.78 17.61
C THR A 15 61.38 -14.78 16.88
N THR A 16 61.43 -15.06 15.59
CA THR A 16 60.31 -15.16 14.65
C THR A 16 59.67 -16.54 14.66
N THR A 17 58.37 -16.58 14.32
CA THR A 17 57.57 -17.71 13.74
C THR A 17 57.28 -18.89 14.69
N THR A 18 56.07 -19.44 14.81
CA THR A 18 54.79 -19.41 14.09
C THR A 18 53.69 -19.85 15.07
N LYS A 19 52.51 -19.21 15.10
CA LYS A 19 51.30 -19.82 15.65
C LYS A 19 50.10 -19.52 14.74
N ASP A 20 49.65 -20.58 14.11
CA ASP A 20 48.40 -20.72 13.38
C ASP A 20 47.21 -20.21 14.22
N SER A 21 46.41 -19.31 13.64
CA SER A 21 45.06 -19.01 14.12
C SER A 21 44.19 -18.51 12.97
N SER A 22 43.36 -19.44 12.53
CA SER A 22 42.11 -19.27 11.82
C SER A 22 41.29 -18.03 12.23
N LYS A 23 41.13 -17.05 11.32
CA LYS A 23 39.84 -16.40 10.98
C LYS A 23 40.01 -15.41 9.82
N PRO A 24 39.20 -15.46 8.74
CA PRO A 24 39.20 -14.39 7.75
C PRO A 24 38.59 -13.10 8.34
N PRO A 25 39.05 -11.91 7.90
CA PRO A 25 38.59 -10.63 8.43
C PRO A 25 37.12 -10.39 8.07
N SER A 26 36.35 -9.97 9.07
CA SER A 26 34.95 -9.56 8.91
C SER A 26 34.88 -8.34 7.99
N LYS A 27 34.52 -8.56 6.72
CA LYS A 27 34.07 -7.48 5.83
C LYS A 27 32.88 -6.80 6.49
N GLY A 28 33.05 -5.51 6.81
CA GLY A 28 31.98 -4.67 7.30
C GLY A 28 30.82 -4.69 6.31
N LYS A 29 29.63 -5.06 6.78
CA LYS A 29 28.40 -4.94 6.02
C LYS A 29 28.16 -3.46 5.76
N SER A 30 28.18 -3.07 4.49
CA SER A 30 27.63 -1.80 4.03
C SER A 30 26.19 -1.67 4.54
N LYS A 31 25.87 -0.53 5.15
CA LYS A 31 24.52 -0.19 5.64
C LYS A 31 23.61 0.21 4.47
N GLU A 32 23.52 -0.62 3.43
CA GLU A 32 22.66 -0.40 2.26
C GLU A 32 21.45 -1.35 2.23
N ASP A 33 21.52 -2.47 2.95
CA ASP A 33 20.49 -3.54 2.87
C ASP A 33 19.27 -3.34 3.78
N ALA A 34 19.19 -2.25 4.55
CA ALA A 34 18.17 -2.08 5.60
C ALA A 34 16.86 -1.43 5.12
N ASN A 35 16.79 -0.91 3.89
CA ASN A 35 15.60 -0.24 3.38
C ASN A 35 14.69 -1.16 2.55
N ASP A 36 15.14 -2.38 2.22
CA ASP A 36 14.45 -3.26 1.27
C ASP A 36 13.31 -4.11 1.89
N SER A 37 13.12 -4.00 3.21
CA SER A 37 12.21 -4.84 3.99
C SER A 37 10.84 -4.23 4.30
N ILE A 38 10.50 -3.06 3.75
CA ILE A 38 9.14 -2.52 3.86
C ILE A 38 8.32 -3.06 2.67
N PRO A 39 7.30 -3.92 2.89
CA PRO A 39 6.42 -4.35 1.82
C PRO A 39 5.79 -3.11 1.17
N VAL A 40 5.84 -3.04 -0.15
CA VAL A 40 5.11 -2.00 -0.90
C VAL A 40 3.63 -2.12 -0.51
N PRO A 41 2.98 -1.06 0.01
CA PRO A 41 1.59 -1.14 0.38
C PRO A 41 0.75 -1.48 -0.86
N SER A 42 -0.11 -2.49 -0.77
CA SER A 42 -1.04 -2.82 -1.85
C SER A 42 -2.26 -1.91 -1.78
N CYS A 43 -2.95 -1.72 -2.90
CA CYS A 43 -4.20 -0.95 -2.98
C CYS A 43 -5.41 -1.64 -2.33
N PHE A 44 -5.19 -2.63 -1.46
CA PHE A 44 -6.25 -3.43 -0.87
C PHE A 44 -6.61 -2.91 0.52
N ILE A 45 -7.72 -2.18 0.61
CA ILE A 45 -8.38 -1.86 1.88
C ILE A 45 -9.68 -2.65 1.98
N ASP A 46 -10.10 -2.98 3.19
CA ASP A 46 -11.44 -3.52 3.41
C ASP A 46 -12.50 -2.42 3.22
N THR A 47 -13.27 -2.53 2.14
CA THR A 47 -14.38 -1.62 1.82
C THR A 47 -15.72 -2.10 2.39
N HIS A 48 -15.73 -3.10 3.28
CA HIS A 48 -16.93 -3.63 3.93
C HIS A 48 -17.97 -4.13 2.93
N GLY A 49 -17.51 -4.68 1.80
CA GLY A 49 -18.37 -5.15 0.72
C GLY A 49 -18.84 -4.07 -0.27
N VAL A 50 -18.45 -2.80 -0.08
CA VAL A 50 -18.73 -1.74 -1.05
C VAL A 50 -17.82 -1.90 -2.27
N ILE A 51 -18.42 -1.98 -3.46
CA ILE A 51 -17.67 -2.04 -4.72
C ILE A 51 -17.15 -0.63 -5.06
N THR A 52 -15.84 -0.45 -5.20
CA THR A 52 -15.26 0.83 -5.64
C THR A 52 -14.64 0.67 -7.02
N SER A 53 -15.06 1.49 -7.99
CA SER A 53 -14.54 1.44 -9.35
C SER A 53 -14.20 2.83 -9.87
N THR A 54 -13.11 2.92 -10.62
CA THR A 54 -12.77 4.13 -11.39
C THR A 54 -13.60 4.23 -12.69
N MET A 55 -14.27 3.16 -13.11
CA MET A 55 -15.20 3.19 -14.25
C MET A 55 -16.48 3.94 -13.90
N ASN A 56 -17.16 4.48 -14.92
CA ASN A 56 -18.45 5.14 -14.74
C ASN A 56 -19.61 4.13 -14.68
N ASP A 57 -19.45 3.01 -15.37
CA ASP A 57 -20.35 1.86 -15.37
C ASP A 57 -19.78 0.71 -14.53
N LEU A 58 -20.61 -0.30 -14.27
CA LEU A 58 -20.24 -1.47 -13.48
C LEU A 58 -20.75 -2.75 -14.16
N PRO A 59 -20.00 -3.31 -15.14
CA PRO A 59 -20.40 -4.52 -15.86
C PRO A 59 -20.75 -5.68 -14.92
N GLY A 60 -21.81 -6.42 -15.25
CA GLY A 60 -22.38 -7.47 -14.38
C GLY A 60 -23.29 -6.94 -13.26
N TYR A 61 -23.44 -5.61 -13.14
CA TYR A 61 -24.35 -4.97 -12.20
C TYR A 61 -25.23 -3.94 -12.90
N ARG A 62 -26.39 -3.69 -12.31
CA ARG A 62 -27.32 -2.63 -12.69
C ARG A 62 -27.44 -1.64 -11.54
N VAL A 63 -27.25 -0.36 -11.82
CA VAL A 63 -27.53 0.71 -10.85
C VAL A 63 -29.04 0.85 -10.67
N VAL A 64 -29.52 0.64 -9.45
CA VAL A 64 -30.94 0.80 -9.09
C VAL A 64 -31.24 2.16 -8.50
N LYS A 65 -30.26 2.80 -7.85
CA LYS A 65 -30.41 4.15 -7.29
C LYS A 65 -29.09 4.90 -7.25
N ILE A 66 -29.11 6.16 -7.65
CA ILE A 66 -28.02 7.11 -7.43
C ILE A 66 -28.24 7.81 -6.09
N LEU A 67 -27.22 7.80 -5.23
CA LEU A 67 -27.22 8.39 -3.88
C LEU A 67 -26.38 9.69 -3.82
N GLY A 68 -25.94 10.16 -4.98
CA GLY A 68 -25.21 11.41 -5.16
C GLY A 68 -23.72 11.28 -4.84
N THR A 69 -23.06 12.43 -4.81
CA THR A 69 -21.62 12.52 -4.59
C THR A 69 -21.25 12.16 -3.16
N VAL A 70 -20.21 11.36 -3.00
CA VAL A 70 -19.55 11.06 -1.72
C VAL A 70 -18.08 11.39 -1.82
N TYR A 71 -17.50 11.82 -0.70
CA TYR A 71 -16.07 12.14 -0.62
C TYR A 71 -15.52 11.87 0.78
N GLY A 72 -14.22 11.60 0.85
CA GLY A 72 -13.46 11.47 2.08
C GLY A 72 -12.15 12.22 1.95
N ILE A 73 -11.83 13.04 2.95
CA ILE A 73 -10.65 13.91 2.94
C ILE A 73 -9.76 13.53 4.10
N THR A 74 -8.44 13.54 3.89
CA THR A 74 -7.45 13.55 4.97
C THR A 74 -6.42 14.64 4.73
N VAL A 75 -5.93 15.23 5.81
CA VAL A 75 -4.88 16.26 5.79
C VAL A 75 -3.79 15.81 6.75
N ARG A 76 -2.53 15.86 6.31
CA ARG A 76 -1.36 15.46 7.09
C ARG A 76 -0.39 16.63 7.19
N SER A 77 0.10 16.91 8.40
CA SER A 77 1.20 17.86 8.58
C SER A 77 2.48 17.28 8.01
N ARG A 78 3.18 18.11 7.24
CA ARG A 78 4.54 17.95 6.77
C ARG A 78 5.48 18.60 7.79
N ASN A 79 5.64 18.03 8.98
CA ASN A 79 6.78 18.37 9.85
C ASN A 79 8.08 17.75 9.28
N TRP A 80 8.38 18.02 8.01
CA TRP A 80 9.45 17.38 7.24
C TRP A 80 10.85 17.89 7.60
N GLY A 81 10.96 18.94 8.42
CA GLY A 81 12.24 19.60 8.75
C GLY A 81 13.26 18.72 9.49
N ALA A 82 12.81 17.73 10.27
CA ALA A 82 13.72 16.82 10.98
C ALA A 82 14.18 15.62 10.12
N ASP A 83 13.38 15.22 9.11
CA ASP A 83 13.60 14.00 8.33
C ASP A 83 14.35 14.23 7.00
N ILE A 84 14.53 15.48 6.58
CA ILE A 84 15.31 15.88 5.38
C ILE A 84 16.80 15.51 5.51
N GLY A 85 17.35 15.40 6.73
CA GLY A 85 18.72 14.90 6.94
C GLY A 85 18.93 13.44 6.51
N ALA A 86 17.86 12.63 6.43
CA ALA A 86 17.88 11.28 5.87
C ALA A 86 17.58 11.27 4.36
N PHE A 87 16.92 12.31 3.83
CA PHE A 87 16.52 12.49 2.43
C PHE A 87 17.71 12.62 1.47
N LEU A 88 18.79 13.30 1.88
CA LEU A 88 20.00 13.44 1.06
C LEU A 88 20.74 12.10 0.82
N ARG A 89 20.50 11.08 1.65
CA ARG A 89 21.04 9.72 1.44
C ARG A 89 20.19 8.88 0.48
N SER A 90 18.95 9.26 0.21
CA SER A 90 18.04 8.58 -0.74
C SER A 90 18.12 9.15 -2.15
N SER A 91 18.79 10.29 -2.35
CA SER A 91 18.90 11.00 -3.64
C SER A 91 19.96 10.43 -4.60
N VAL A 92 20.30 9.15 -4.50
CA VAL A 92 20.84 8.40 -5.64
C VAL A 92 19.65 7.74 -6.36
N GLY A 93 18.83 8.58 -7.01
CA GLY A 93 17.88 8.20 -8.07
C GLY A 93 16.64 7.36 -7.73
N GLY A 94 16.36 7.02 -6.46
CA GLY A 94 15.30 6.09 -6.09
C GLY A 94 13.97 6.71 -5.60
N GLU A 95 12.97 5.85 -5.41
CA GLU A 95 11.71 6.17 -4.74
C GLU A 95 11.95 6.53 -3.26
N ILE A 96 11.36 7.63 -2.80
CA ILE A 96 11.40 8.00 -1.37
C ILE A 96 10.32 7.21 -0.64
N ARG A 97 10.64 5.96 -0.27
CA ARG A 97 9.70 4.98 0.33
C ARG A 97 8.86 5.54 1.48
N TYR A 98 9.42 6.42 2.30
CA TYR A 98 8.68 7.07 3.38
C TYR A 98 7.48 7.88 2.86
N PHE A 99 7.68 8.69 1.81
CA PHE A 99 6.59 9.46 1.21
C PHE A 99 5.60 8.58 0.49
N THR A 100 6.06 7.52 -0.18
CA THR A 100 5.17 6.53 -0.79
C THR A 100 4.24 5.92 0.25
N ASN A 101 4.79 5.40 1.35
CA ASN A 101 4.01 4.84 2.45
C ASN A 101 3.04 5.86 3.06
N LEU A 102 3.48 7.10 3.23
CA LEU A 102 2.64 8.18 3.72
C LEU A 102 1.46 8.46 2.78
N MET A 103 1.67 8.41 1.46
CA MET A 103 0.64 8.63 0.46
C MET A 103 -0.35 7.46 0.39
N TYR A 104 0.11 6.21 0.48
CA TYR A 104 -0.79 5.06 0.60
C TYR A 104 -1.68 5.18 1.84
N ALA A 105 -1.10 5.37 3.03
CA ALA A 105 -1.87 5.52 4.27
C ALA A 105 -2.86 6.71 4.21
N SER A 106 -2.52 7.77 3.48
CA SER A 106 -3.41 8.93 3.31
C SER A 106 -4.57 8.62 2.35
N ARG A 107 -4.30 7.90 1.25
CA ARG A 107 -5.35 7.42 0.33
C ARG A 107 -6.30 6.45 1.02
N ASP A 108 -5.77 5.51 1.79
CA ASP A 108 -6.58 4.52 2.50
C ASP A 108 -7.55 5.21 3.47
N LYS A 109 -7.07 6.19 4.24
CA LYS A 109 -7.93 6.94 5.17
C LYS A 109 -8.99 7.78 4.46
N ALA A 110 -8.66 8.37 3.31
CA ALA A 110 -9.64 9.10 2.50
C ALA A 110 -10.69 8.15 1.93
N LEU A 111 -10.27 6.99 1.42
CA LEU A 111 -11.15 5.98 0.84
C LEU A 111 -12.08 5.37 1.90
N GLU A 112 -11.57 5.02 3.09
CA GLU A 112 -12.36 4.55 4.23
C GLU A 112 -13.47 5.53 4.61
N ARG A 113 -13.16 6.83 4.69
CA ARG A 113 -14.15 7.88 5.00
C ARG A 113 -15.23 7.99 3.92
N MET A 114 -14.83 7.94 2.64
CA MET A 114 -15.76 7.99 1.51
C MET A 114 -16.67 6.75 1.47
N VAL A 115 -16.13 5.56 1.76
CA VAL A 115 -16.89 4.32 1.87
C VAL A 115 -17.89 4.40 3.03
N GLY A 116 -17.47 4.92 4.20
CA GLY A 116 -18.37 5.15 5.33
C GLY A 116 -19.55 6.05 4.97
N GLU A 117 -19.32 7.12 4.21
CA GLU A 117 -20.39 8.00 3.71
C GLU A 117 -21.31 7.29 2.71
N CYS A 118 -20.78 6.44 1.83
CA CYS A 118 -21.58 5.62 0.93
C CYS A 118 -22.52 4.68 1.70
N MET A 119 -21.98 3.98 2.70
CA MET A 119 -22.74 3.06 3.56
C MET A 119 -23.81 3.79 4.37
N ALA A 120 -23.49 4.96 4.94
CA ALA A 120 -24.43 5.78 5.70
C ALA A 120 -25.66 6.21 4.87
N ARG A 121 -25.52 6.28 3.54
CA ARG A 121 -26.60 6.58 2.59
C ARG A 121 -27.34 5.34 2.07
N GLY A 122 -26.96 4.14 2.53
CA GLY A 122 -27.51 2.87 2.07
C GLY A 122 -26.96 2.41 0.71
N GLY A 123 -25.79 2.92 0.30
CA GLY A 123 -25.11 2.51 -0.93
C GLY A 123 -24.26 1.26 -0.74
N ASN A 124 -24.05 0.53 -1.83
CA ASN A 124 -23.17 -0.64 -1.89
C ASN A 124 -22.14 -0.56 -3.03
N ALA A 125 -22.09 0.55 -3.76
CA ALA A 125 -21.07 0.81 -4.76
C ALA A 125 -20.72 2.30 -4.84
N VAL A 126 -19.47 2.59 -5.20
CA VAL A 126 -18.99 3.91 -5.62
C VAL A 126 -18.38 3.78 -7.02
N VAL A 127 -18.99 4.45 -7.99
CA VAL A 127 -18.49 4.54 -9.37
C VAL A 127 -17.81 5.89 -9.61
N ALA A 128 -17.05 5.97 -10.69
CA ALA A 128 -16.27 7.14 -11.05
C ALA A 128 -15.35 7.61 -9.91
N LEU A 129 -14.80 6.66 -9.14
CA LEU A 129 -13.86 6.96 -8.05
C LEU A 129 -12.62 7.68 -8.60
N ARG A 130 -12.26 8.79 -7.98
CA ARG A 130 -11.06 9.56 -8.27
C ARG A 130 -10.37 9.95 -6.97
N PHE A 131 -9.07 10.21 -7.09
CA PHE A 131 -8.30 10.87 -6.04
C PHE A 131 -7.88 12.25 -6.51
N ASP A 132 -8.02 13.23 -5.63
CA ASP A 132 -7.42 14.55 -5.77
C ASP A 132 -6.39 14.77 -4.65
N GLN A 133 -5.34 15.52 -4.96
CA GLN A 133 -4.21 15.79 -4.08
C GLN A 133 -3.90 17.28 -4.12
N ALA A 134 -3.82 17.92 -2.96
CA ALA A 134 -3.44 19.32 -2.87
C ALA A 134 -2.39 19.51 -1.76
N GLU A 135 -1.56 20.51 -1.92
CA GLU A 135 -0.56 20.90 -0.93
C GLU A 135 -0.83 22.35 -0.52
N VAL A 136 -0.93 22.60 0.78
CA VAL A 136 -1.13 23.94 1.33
C VAL A 136 -0.10 24.17 2.41
N ASN A 137 0.90 25.01 2.13
CA ASN A 137 2.04 25.26 3.02
C ASN A 137 2.72 23.95 3.46
N THR A 138 2.71 23.67 4.76
CA THR A 138 3.26 22.47 5.37
C THR A 138 2.22 21.36 5.51
N PHE A 139 1.15 21.35 4.72
CA PHE A 139 0.13 20.31 4.77
C PHE A 139 -0.05 19.64 3.41
N SER A 140 -0.27 18.32 3.44
CA SER A 140 -0.69 17.52 2.29
C SER A 140 -2.13 17.08 2.50
N GLN A 141 -2.98 17.28 1.50
CA GLN A 141 -4.35 16.82 1.46
C GLN A 141 -4.50 15.71 0.44
N VAL A 142 -5.26 14.68 0.81
CA VAL A 142 -5.77 13.65 -0.08
C VAL A 142 -7.30 13.64 0.01
N CYS A 143 -7.96 13.72 -1.14
CA CYS A 143 -9.40 13.55 -1.29
C CYS A 143 -9.70 12.33 -2.15
N ALA A 144 -10.55 11.43 -1.68
CA ALA A 144 -11.19 10.39 -2.49
C ALA A 144 -12.64 10.81 -2.74
N TYR A 145 -13.13 10.72 -3.98
CA TYR A 145 -14.50 11.10 -4.30
C TYR A 145 -15.09 10.26 -5.44
N GLY A 146 -16.41 10.18 -5.50
CA GLY A 146 -17.15 9.47 -6.54
C GLY A 146 -18.66 9.58 -6.37
N THR A 147 -19.40 8.74 -7.09
CA THR A 147 -20.86 8.68 -7.01
C THR A 147 -21.28 7.42 -6.26
N ALA A 148 -21.96 7.60 -5.12
CA ALA A 148 -22.54 6.48 -4.39
C ALA A 148 -23.80 5.97 -5.10
N CYS A 149 -23.90 4.65 -5.18
CA CYS A 149 -24.97 3.94 -5.86
C CYS A 149 -25.45 2.77 -5.01
N LEU A 150 -26.71 2.39 -5.20
CA LEU A 150 -27.19 1.06 -4.91
C LEU A 150 -27.21 0.28 -6.24
N VAL A 151 -26.59 -0.90 -6.25
CA VAL A 151 -26.47 -1.77 -7.43
C VAL A 151 -26.95 -3.19 -7.12
N GLU A 152 -27.48 -3.85 -8.14
CA GLU A 152 -27.89 -5.26 -8.12
C GLU A 152 -27.12 -6.04 -9.18
N ARG A 153 -26.74 -7.29 -8.88
CA ARG A 153 -26.11 -8.16 -9.87
C ARG A 153 -27.12 -8.50 -10.96
N ILE A 154 -26.70 -8.41 -12.23
CA ILE A 154 -27.50 -8.89 -13.35
C ILE A 154 -27.29 -10.41 -13.41
N GLU A 155 -28.36 -11.18 -13.25
CA GLU A 155 -28.31 -12.62 -13.49
C GLU A 155 -28.24 -12.84 -15.00
N ASP A 156 -27.17 -13.49 -15.48
CA ASP A 156 -27.14 -14.02 -16.83
C ASP A 156 -28.22 -15.11 -16.87
N GLY A 157 -29.31 -14.86 -17.60
CA GLY A 157 -30.43 -15.78 -17.69
C GLY A 157 -29.91 -17.20 -17.94
N LYS A 158 -30.32 -18.14 -17.07
CA LYS A 158 -30.19 -19.58 -17.37
C LYS A 158 -30.66 -19.76 -18.80
N LYS A 159 -29.77 -20.22 -19.69
CA LYS A 159 -30.18 -20.71 -21.01
C LYS A 159 -31.30 -21.71 -20.77
N GLU A 160 -32.50 -21.43 -21.28
CA GLU A 160 -33.56 -22.42 -21.39
C GLU A 160 -33.11 -23.49 -22.38
N GLU A 161 -32.32 -24.46 -21.91
CA GLU A 161 -32.14 -25.74 -22.59
C GLU A 161 -33.21 -26.69 -22.06
N GLY A 162 -34.33 -26.83 -22.79
CA GLY A 162 -35.29 -27.89 -22.53
C GLY A 162 -36.72 -27.59 -22.97
N GLY A 163 -37.00 -27.66 -24.28
CA GLY A 163 -38.38 -27.55 -24.78
C GLY A 163 -38.62 -28.00 -26.22
N GLY A 164 -37.73 -28.82 -26.79
CA GLY A 164 -37.73 -29.12 -28.22
C GLY A 164 -37.76 -30.60 -28.59
N GLU A 165 -38.34 -31.49 -27.78
CA GLU A 165 -38.41 -32.91 -28.15
C GLU A 165 -39.65 -33.63 -27.58
N GLN A 166 -40.85 -33.13 -27.88
CA GLN A 166 -42.09 -33.90 -27.62
C GLN A 166 -43.12 -33.91 -28.77
N THR A 167 -42.96 -33.13 -29.84
CA THR A 167 -43.98 -33.07 -30.90
C THR A 167 -43.84 -34.14 -32.00
N ILE A 168 -42.65 -34.76 -32.16
CA ILE A 168 -42.39 -35.69 -33.28
C ILE A 168 -42.89 -37.13 -33.06
N ASN A 169 -43.17 -37.55 -31.82
CA ASN A 169 -43.63 -38.93 -31.55
C ASN A 169 -45.16 -39.13 -31.64
N SER A 170 -45.94 -38.07 -31.86
CA SER A 170 -47.40 -38.15 -32.01
C SER A 170 -47.88 -38.31 -33.46
N MET A 171 -47.00 -38.26 -34.47
CA MET A 171 -47.38 -38.30 -35.88
C MET A 171 -47.03 -39.61 -36.62
N GLN A 172 -46.48 -40.61 -35.91
CA GLN A 172 -46.23 -41.96 -36.46
C GLN A 172 -47.22 -43.02 -35.96
N ARG A 173 -48.37 -42.61 -35.40
CA ARG A 173 -49.46 -43.53 -34.99
C ARG A 173 -50.84 -43.06 -35.48
N LEU A 174 -50.92 -42.61 -36.72
CA LEU A 174 -52.14 -42.51 -37.53
C LEU A 174 -51.82 -43.02 -38.93
#